data_AF-A0A2W6BWH9-F1
#
_entry.id   AF-A0A2W6BWH9-F1
#
_cell.length_a   1.000
_cell.length_b   1.000
_cell.length_c   1.000
_cell.angle_alpha   90.00
_cell.angle_beta   90.00
_cell.angle_gamma   90.00
#
_symmetry.space_group_name_H-M   'P 1'
#
loop_
_entity.id
_entity.type
_entity.pdbx_description
1 polymer ?
#
loop_
_entity_poly.entity_id
_entity_poly.type
_entity_poly.pdbx_seq_one_letter_code
_entity_poly.pdbx_strand_id
1 'polypeptide(L)'
;MTMVAAAGPSAYWYLARGTGVVSLLLLTASVVLGVLGSLRFAAPRWPRFAIDSLHRDVSLLVLVLLGAHIATSVLDSFAPIRLVDAVIPFTSSYRPLWIGLGAVSFDLLIALVVTSLARRRLGYGAWRAVHWLAYASWPVAVLHGLGTGSDTKVWWMLAITFACLAAVLIAVGVRIARAGPVPEGVRAPAIALAIATPIGLAIFTLAGPLQPGWARRAGTPPTLITGSAARASAATPASAPAGGTAPATSPAPATSTGTLKAPFSARLSGRVTQKSEPGGAIVDLALRLSGGAHGRLRVRMGGTPLNGGGLTMTGSQVDLAATGLSSVMEGQILSLNGQQFAARVTGASGSELNLRGELHIDNQTGGVTGTLSASSVGGGE
;
A
#
# COMPACT_ATOMS: atom_id res chain seq x y z
N MET A 1 28.08 4.03 18.90
CA MET A 1 26.83 3.23 18.86
C MET A 1 26.27 3.28 17.44
N THR A 2 26.62 2.29 16.62
CA THR A 2 26.11 2.15 15.25
C THR A 2 24.73 1.52 15.32
N MET A 3 23.68 2.28 15.03
CA MET A 3 22.33 1.73 14.92
C MET A 3 22.25 0.83 13.69
N VAL A 4 22.01 -0.46 13.91
CA VAL A 4 21.65 -1.41 12.87
C VAL A 4 20.27 -1.02 12.36
N ALA A 5 20.20 -0.47 11.16
CA ALA A 5 18.94 -0.18 10.48
C ALA A 5 18.21 -1.51 10.23
N ALA A 6 17.14 -1.77 10.99
CA ALA A 6 16.26 -2.89 10.74
C ALA A 6 15.62 -2.73 9.35
N ALA A 7 15.81 -3.72 8.48
CA ALA A 7 15.20 -3.80 7.16
C ALA A 7 13.70 -4.20 7.25
N GLY A 8 12.94 -3.46 8.07
CA GLY A 8 11.49 -3.54 8.23
C GLY A 8 10.88 -2.12 8.19
N PRO A 9 9.54 -1.99 8.16
CA PRO A 9 8.92 -0.67 8.17
C PRO A 9 9.34 0.11 9.41
N SER A 10 9.80 1.36 9.22
CA SER A 10 10.29 2.20 10.30
C SER A 10 9.14 2.56 11.27
N ALA A 11 9.45 2.91 12.52
CA ALA A 11 8.44 3.44 13.43
C ALA A 11 7.75 4.68 12.82
N TYR A 12 8.50 5.51 12.11
CA TYR A 12 7.99 6.66 11.36
C TYR A 12 6.99 6.25 10.28
N TRP A 13 7.21 5.13 9.59
CA TRP A 13 6.30 4.62 8.58
C TRP A 13 4.95 4.18 9.18
N TYR A 14 4.96 3.48 10.31
CA TYR A 14 3.72 3.08 11.00
C TYR A 14 2.99 4.31 11.54
N LEU A 15 3.72 5.27 12.12
CA LEU A 15 3.16 6.51 12.63
C LEU A 15 2.57 7.35 11.51
N ALA A 16 3.27 7.53 10.39
CA ALA A 16 2.78 8.29 9.24
C ALA A 16 1.47 7.71 8.70
N ARG A 17 1.37 6.38 8.62
CA ARG A 17 0.13 5.70 8.21
C ARG A 17 -1.00 5.86 9.20
N GLY A 18 -0.75 5.55 10.47
CA GLY A 18 -1.76 5.63 11.53
C GLY A 18 -2.30 7.05 11.68
N THR A 19 -1.41 8.04 11.77
CA THR A 19 -1.79 9.46 11.86
C THR A 19 -2.49 9.96 10.60
N GLY A 20 -2.14 9.47 9.41
CA GLY A 20 -2.84 9.78 8.16
C GLY A 20 -4.28 9.27 8.13
N VAL A 21 -4.50 8.01 8.50
CA VAL A 21 -5.85 7.39 8.59
C VAL A 21 -6.71 8.14 9.61
N VAL A 22 -6.17 8.40 10.80
CA VAL A 22 -6.89 9.10 11.87
C VAL A 22 -7.18 10.55 11.47
N SER A 23 -6.25 11.22 10.79
CA SER A 23 -6.49 12.57 10.25
C SER A 23 -7.63 12.60 9.25
N LEU A 24 -7.72 11.61 8.36
CA LEU A 24 -8.85 11.49 7.41
C LEU A 24 -10.19 11.32 8.14
N LEU A 25 -10.25 10.43 9.13
CA LEU A 25 -11.45 10.20 9.93
C LEU A 25 -11.90 11.48 10.66
N LEU A 26 -10.96 12.16 11.32
CA LEU A 26 -11.23 13.38 12.08
C LEU A 26 -11.58 14.56 11.16
N LEU A 27 -10.93 14.70 10.00
CA LEU A 27 -11.25 15.74 9.03
C LEU A 27 -12.66 15.52 8.47
N THR A 28 -13.01 14.27 8.19
CA THR A 28 -14.38 13.88 7.79
C THR A 28 -15.39 14.25 8.87
N ALA A 29 -15.12 13.88 10.13
CA ALA A 29 -15.97 14.23 11.26
C ALA A 29 -16.13 15.75 11.41
N SER A 30 -15.04 16.52 11.27
CA SER A 30 -15.08 17.98 11.32
C SER A 30 -15.98 18.58 10.24
N VAL A 31 -15.86 18.10 8.98
CA VAL A 31 -16.72 18.54 7.88
C VAL A 31 -18.19 18.23 8.15
N VAL A 32 -18.50 17.01 8.60
CA VAL A 32 -19.87 16.60 8.94
C VAL A 32 -20.44 17.46 10.07
N LEU A 33 -19.67 17.70 11.14
CA LEU A 33 -20.06 18.57 12.25
C LEU A 33 -20.28 20.02 11.79
N GLY A 34 -19.43 20.54 10.90
CA GLY A 34 -19.60 21.87 10.30
C GLY A 34 -20.88 21.98 9.47
N VAL A 35 -21.21 20.93 8.72
CA VAL A 35 -22.48 20.84 7.99
C VAL A 35 -23.67 20.81 8.96
N LEU A 36 -23.64 19.98 10.01
CA LEU A 36 -24.70 19.92 11.02
C LEU A 36 -24.88 21.27 11.73
N GLY A 37 -23.78 21.95 12.07
CA GLY A 37 -23.80 23.29 12.66
C GLY A 37 -24.46 24.31 11.75
N SER A 38 -24.18 24.27 10.44
CA SER A 38 -24.81 25.15 9.45
C SER A 38 -26.32 24.93 9.31
N LEU A 39 -26.78 23.71 9.57
CA LEU A 39 -28.20 23.33 9.58
C LEU A 39 -28.88 23.64 10.91
N ARG A 40 -28.16 24.23 11.87
CA ARG A 40 -28.65 24.49 13.24
C ARG A 40 -29.18 23.24 13.92
N PHE A 41 -28.65 22.06 13.57
CA PHE A 41 -29.10 20.78 14.10
C PHE A 41 -29.00 20.77 15.64
N ALA A 42 -30.00 20.19 16.29
CA ALA A 42 -30.04 20.00 17.74
C ALA A 42 -30.88 18.76 18.06
N ALA A 43 -30.50 18.03 19.10
CA ALA A 43 -31.28 16.93 19.67
C ALA A 43 -31.23 16.99 21.20
N PRO A 44 -32.09 16.28 21.94
CA PRO A 44 -32.15 16.36 23.40
C PRO A 44 -30.81 16.14 24.12
N ARG A 45 -29.93 15.29 23.57
CA ARG A 45 -28.57 15.02 24.08
C ARG A 45 -27.46 15.80 23.37
N TRP A 46 -27.79 16.50 22.30
CA TRP A 46 -26.84 17.19 21.42
C TRP A 46 -27.29 18.63 21.20
N PRO A 47 -27.12 19.51 22.20
CA PRO A 47 -27.40 20.92 22.04
C PRO A 47 -26.42 21.57 21.07
N ARG A 48 -26.82 22.71 20.47
CA ARG A 48 -26.05 23.36 19.41
C ARG A 48 -24.63 23.76 19.83
N PHE A 49 -24.45 24.17 21.09
CA PHE A 49 -23.13 24.51 21.62
C PHE A 49 -22.19 23.29 21.71
N ALA A 50 -22.73 22.08 21.90
CA ALA A 50 -21.94 20.87 21.96
C ALA A 50 -21.40 20.50 20.57
N ILE A 51 -22.19 20.70 19.52
CA ILE A 51 -21.74 20.51 18.13
C ILE A 51 -20.66 21.52 17.76
N ASP A 52 -20.84 22.79 18.13
CA ASP A 52 -19.84 23.85 17.89
C ASP A 52 -18.53 23.56 18.63
N SER A 53 -18.62 23.16 19.91
CA SER A 53 -17.45 22.78 20.72
C SER A 53 -16.75 21.56 20.14
N LEU A 54 -17.50 20.51 19.77
CA LEU A 54 -16.93 19.30 19.18
C LEU A 54 -16.29 19.58 17.82
N HIS A 55 -16.91 20.40 16.96
CA HIS A 55 -16.32 20.81 15.69
C HIS A 55 -14.96 21.50 15.91
N ARG A 56 -14.88 22.43 16.89
CA ARG A 56 -13.63 23.10 17.24
C ARG A 56 -12.58 22.12 17.74
N ASP A 57 -12.93 21.28 18.71
CA ASP A 57 -11.99 20.39 19.39
C ASP A 57 -11.49 19.28 18.42
N VAL A 58 -12.37 18.72 17.59
CA VAL A 58 -12.01 17.80 16.51
C VAL A 58 -11.11 18.49 15.48
N SER A 59 -11.41 19.73 15.09
CA SER A 59 -10.57 20.48 14.13
C SER A 59 -9.18 20.76 14.68
N LEU A 60 -9.03 21.04 15.97
CA LEU A 60 -7.71 21.16 16.61
C LEU A 60 -6.96 19.83 16.60
N LEU A 61 -7.64 18.72 16.86
CA LEU A 61 -7.04 17.39 16.80
C LEU A 61 -6.59 17.03 15.38
N VAL A 62 -7.35 17.41 14.35
CA VAL A 62 -6.93 17.28 12.95
C VAL A 62 -5.59 17.97 12.72
N LEU A 63 -5.39 19.21 13.19
CA LEU A 63 -4.14 19.93 12.98
C LEU A 63 -2.96 19.26 13.69
N VAL A 64 -3.15 18.76 14.90
CA VAL A 64 -2.11 18.06 15.65
C VAL A 64 -1.71 16.76 14.95
N LEU A 65 -2.69 15.95 14.56
CA LEU A 65 -2.46 14.66 13.90
C LEU A 65 -1.91 14.85 12.48
N LEU A 66 -2.33 15.89 11.77
CA LEU A 66 -1.79 16.26 10.46
C LEU A 66 -0.34 16.74 10.59
N GLY A 67 -0.02 17.54 11.61
CA GLY A 67 1.35 17.93 11.91
C GLY A 67 2.24 16.71 12.19
N ALA A 68 1.75 15.76 12.99
CA ALA A 68 2.44 14.50 13.23
C ALA A 68 2.58 13.65 11.95
N HIS A 69 1.55 13.59 11.11
CA HIS A 69 1.59 12.91 9.82
C HIS A 69 2.65 13.49 8.88
N ILE A 70 2.72 14.82 8.75
CA ILE A 70 3.72 15.52 7.94
C ILE A 70 5.12 15.29 8.53
N ALA A 71 5.30 15.50 9.83
CA ALA A 71 6.60 15.35 10.48
C ALA A 71 7.15 13.93 10.34
N THR A 72 6.32 12.91 10.59
CA THR A 72 6.72 11.51 10.44
C THR A 72 6.97 11.11 9.00
N SER A 73 6.24 11.69 8.04
CA SER A 73 6.49 11.47 6.60
C SER A 73 7.80 12.08 6.11
N VAL A 74 8.19 13.26 6.64
CA VAL A 74 9.47 13.92 6.33
C VAL A 74 10.65 13.19 7.00
N LEU A 75 10.44 12.64 8.20
CA LEU A 75 11.45 11.89 8.93
C LEU A 75 11.65 10.45 8.41
N ASP A 76 10.69 9.92 7.66
CA ASP A 76 10.80 8.57 7.10
C ASP A 76 11.82 8.52 5.95
N SER A 77 12.94 7.84 6.19
CA SER A 77 14.05 7.72 5.23
C SER A 77 13.72 6.99 3.92
N PHE A 78 12.52 6.41 3.79
CA PHE A 78 12.11 5.70 2.58
C PHE A 78 11.80 6.63 1.42
N ALA A 79 11.09 7.74 1.67
CA ALA A 79 10.67 8.69 0.64
C ALA A 79 11.45 10.00 0.81
N PRO A 80 12.07 10.54 -0.26
CA PRO A 80 12.83 11.80 -0.19
C PRO A 80 11.89 13.01 -0.17
N ILE A 81 11.07 13.12 0.89
CA ILE A 81 10.12 14.21 1.11
C ILE A 81 10.81 15.27 1.97
N ARG A 82 10.83 16.52 1.51
CA ARG A 82 11.41 17.65 2.23
C ARG A 82 10.30 18.41 2.96
N LEU A 83 10.65 19.12 4.03
CA LEU A 83 9.68 19.97 4.75
C LEU A 83 9.03 21.02 3.84
N VAL A 84 9.76 21.53 2.84
CA VAL A 84 9.23 22.48 1.85
C VAL A 84 8.11 21.88 1.01
N ASP A 85 8.12 20.56 0.78
CA ASP A 85 7.11 19.87 -0.03
C ASP A 85 5.75 19.78 0.70
N ALA A 86 5.70 20.12 1.99
CA ALA A 86 4.45 20.20 2.75
C ALA A 86 3.71 21.54 2.57
N VAL A 87 4.39 22.58 2.06
CA VAL A 87 3.86 23.95 1.94
C VAL A 87 3.92 24.46 0.51
N ILE A 88 4.90 24.02 -0.29
CA ILE A 88 5.00 24.37 -1.70
C ILE A 88 4.56 23.15 -2.51
N PRO A 89 3.38 23.21 -3.16
CA PRO A 89 2.86 22.05 -3.85
C PRO A 89 3.69 21.73 -5.10
N PHE A 90 3.72 20.43 -5.43
CA PHE A 90 4.31 19.88 -6.67
C PHE A 90 5.84 19.96 -6.81
N THR A 91 6.57 20.33 -5.76
CA THR A 91 8.05 20.39 -5.77
C THR A 91 8.75 19.07 -5.42
N SER A 92 8.01 18.15 -4.80
CA SER A 92 8.57 16.86 -4.36
C SER A 92 9.06 16.02 -5.52
N SER A 93 10.26 15.46 -5.42
CA SER A 93 10.78 14.45 -6.36
C SER A 93 10.08 13.09 -6.21
N TYR A 94 9.40 12.88 -5.08
CA TYR A 94 8.63 11.68 -4.78
C TYR A 94 7.14 11.97 -5.00
N ARG A 95 6.54 11.34 -6.02
CA ARG A 95 5.12 11.48 -6.36
C ARG A 95 4.61 12.93 -6.38
N PRO A 96 5.16 13.81 -7.26
CA PRO A 96 4.98 15.26 -7.19
C PRO A 96 3.52 15.70 -7.13
N LEU A 97 2.66 15.11 -7.99
CA LEU A 97 1.22 15.42 -8.03
C LEU A 97 0.54 15.11 -6.68
N TRP A 98 0.76 13.91 -6.16
CA TRP A 98 0.05 13.42 -4.97
C TRP A 98 0.54 14.12 -3.71
N ILE A 99 1.85 14.31 -3.55
CA ILE A 99 2.40 15.10 -2.44
C ILE A 99 1.94 16.55 -2.54
N GLY A 100 1.91 17.12 -3.76
CA GLY A 100 1.38 18.45 -3.99
C GLY A 100 -0.10 18.61 -3.61
N LEU A 101 -0.96 17.61 -3.85
CA LEU A 101 -2.33 17.63 -3.33
C LEU A 101 -2.37 17.62 -1.80
N GLY A 102 -1.45 16.92 -1.15
CA GLY A 102 -1.29 16.95 0.31
C GLY A 102 -0.96 18.37 0.80
N ALA A 103 0.01 19.02 0.17
CA ALA A 103 0.37 20.41 0.45
C ALA A 103 -0.79 21.37 0.22
N VAL A 104 -1.50 21.27 -0.92
CA VAL A 104 -2.69 22.08 -1.19
C VAL A 104 -3.74 21.90 -0.09
N SER A 105 -4.02 20.67 0.34
CA SER A 105 -4.99 20.44 1.41
C SER A 105 -4.54 21.06 2.75
N PHE A 106 -3.24 20.94 3.07
CA PHE A 106 -2.64 21.58 4.24
C PHE A 106 -2.73 23.11 4.18
N ASP A 107 -2.38 23.73 3.06
CA ASP A 107 -2.46 25.18 2.87
C ASP A 107 -3.89 25.70 3.00
N LEU A 108 -4.87 24.96 2.47
CA LEU A 108 -6.28 25.27 2.65
C LEU A 108 -6.66 25.21 4.15
N LEU A 109 -6.21 24.19 4.90
CA LEU A 109 -6.44 24.11 6.34
C LEU A 109 -5.79 25.27 7.10
N ILE A 110 -4.57 25.68 6.73
CA ILE A 110 -3.92 26.85 7.32
C ILE A 110 -4.75 28.11 7.05
N ALA A 111 -5.22 28.33 5.82
CA ALA A 111 -6.07 29.46 5.48
C ALA A 111 -7.36 29.46 6.32
N LEU A 112 -8.00 28.29 6.51
CA LEU A 112 -9.19 28.13 7.34
C LEU A 112 -8.93 28.47 8.82
N VAL A 113 -7.79 28.03 9.37
CA VAL A 113 -7.41 28.30 10.76
C VAL A 113 -7.11 29.77 10.96
N VAL A 114 -6.25 30.35 10.13
CA VAL A 114 -5.84 31.76 10.22
C VAL A 114 -7.06 32.67 10.11
N THR A 115 -7.93 32.43 9.13
CA THR A 115 -9.14 33.25 8.97
C THR A 115 -10.15 33.03 10.09
N SER A 116 -10.24 31.84 10.67
CA SER A 116 -11.11 31.57 11.83
C SER A 116 -10.62 32.26 13.11
N LEU A 117 -9.30 32.31 13.33
CA LEU A 117 -8.70 33.10 14.41
C LEU A 117 -8.90 34.62 14.19
N ALA A 118 -8.75 35.07 12.95
CA ALA A 118 -8.95 36.47 12.56
C ALA A 118 -10.41 36.86 12.32
N ARG A 119 -11.39 35.97 12.59
CA ARG A 119 -12.82 36.17 12.26
C ARG A 119 -13.39 37.49 12.78
N ARG A 120 -12.98 37.92 13.98
CA ARG A 120 -13.44 39.18 14.59
C ARG A 120 -12.98 40.42 13.81
N ARG A 121 -11.86 40.34 13.08
CA ARG A 121 -11.30 41.44 12.29
C ARG A 121 -11.76 41.41 10.83
N LEU A 122 -11.94 40.22 10.25
CA LEU A 122 -12.34 40.04 8.84
C LEU A 122 -13.85 40.21 8.60
N GLY A 123 -14.66 40.11 9.65
CA GLY A 123 -16.11 40.06 9.54
C GLY A 123 -16.62 38.70 9.06
N TYR A 124 -17.92 38.45 9.27
CA TYR A 124 -18.53 37.15 9.01
C TYR A 124 -18.53 36.75 7.53
N GLY A 125 -18.74 37.71 6.62
CA GLY A 125 -18.82 37.44 5.18
C GLY A 125 -17.52 36.90 4.59
N ALA A 126 -16.40 37.61 4.81
CA ALA A 126 -15.09 37.21 4.33
C ALA A 126 -14.61 35.90 4.98
N TRP A 127 -14.77 35.78 6.31
CA TRP A 127 -14.49 34.52 7.00
C TRP A 127 -15.27 33.36 6.41
N ARG A 128 -16.59 33.53 6.22
CA ARG A 128 -17.45 32.48 5.68
C ARG A 128 -17.01 32.10 4.27
N ALA A 129 -16.70 33.07 3.40
CA ALA A 129 -16.23 32.81 2.04
C ALA A 129 -14.99 31.92 2.01
N VAL A 130 -13.98 32.22 2.84
CA VAL A 130 -12.79 31.37 2.98
C VAL A 130 -13.16 30.03 3.62
N HIS A 131 -14.07 30.03 4.60
CA HIS A 131 -14.48 28.81 5.28
C HIS A 131 -15.14 27.78 4.35
N TRP A 132 -15.74 28.21 3.22
CA TRP A 132 -16.23 27.30 2.19
C TRP A 132 -15.13 26.44 1.56
N LEU A 133 -13.86 26.87 1.61
CA LEU A 133 -12.73 26.06 1.13
C LEU A 133 -12.57 24.74 1.91
N ALA A 134 -13.19 24.58 3.08
CA ALA A 134 -13.27 23.29 3.77
C ALA A 134 -13.88 22.19 2.90
N TYR A 135 -14.86 22.53 2.04
CA TYR A 135 -15.45 21.59 1.08
C TYR A 135 -14.49 21.17 -0.02
N ALA A 136 -13.46 21.96 -0.33
CA ALA A 136 -12.41 21.63 -1.28
C ALA A 136 -11.22 20.92 -0.63
N SER A 137 -10.86 21.29 0.60
CA SER A 137 -9.74 20.67 1.33
C SER A 137 -9.91 19.17 1.55
N TRP A 138 -11.13 18.73 1.92
CA TRP A 138 -11.44 17.32 2.16
C TRP A 138 -11.25 16.40 0.93
N PRO A 139 -11.86 16.66 -0.24
CA PRO A 139 -11.67 15.78 -1.41
C PRO A 139 -10.22 15.81 -1.90
N VAL A 140 -9.51 16.93 -1.76
CA VAL A 140 -8.07 17.02 -2.08
C VAL A 140 -7.25 16.12 -1.16
N ALA A 141 -7.55 16.08 0.15
CA ALA A 141 -6.90 15.16 1.10
C ALA A 141 -7.18 13.69 0.76
N VAL A 142 -8.41 13.36 0.36
CA VAL A 142 -8.79 12.00 -0.06
C VAL A 142 -8.02 11.57 -1.31
N LEU A 143 -7.91 12.44 -2.32
CA LEU A 143 -7.14 12.18 -3.53
C LEU A 143 -5.65 12.01 -3.23
N HIS A 144 -5.09 12.85 -2.36
CA HIS A 144 -3.73 12.69 -1.84
C HIS A 144 -3.53 11.30 -1.24
N GLY A 145 -4.38 10.93 -0.27
CA GLY A 145 -4.29 9.64 0.43
C GLY A 145 -4.40 8.44 -0.51
N LEU A 146 -5.35 8.46 -1.44
CA LEU A 146 -5.54 7.37 -2.41
C LEU A 146 -4.42 7.27 -3.45
N GLY A 147 -3.85 8.40 -3.88
CA GLY A 147 -2.81 8.40 -4.90
C GLY A 147 -1.40 8.10 -4.37
N THR A 148 -1.14 8.49 -3.12
CA THR A 148 0.16 8.28 -2.45
C THR A 148 0.22 6.98 -1.65
N GLY A 149 -0.89 6.59 -1.00
CA GLY A 149 -0.95 5.50 -0.05
C GLY A 149 -0.74 4.14 -0.70
N SER A 150 0.22 3.38 -0.19
CA SER A 150 0.34 1.96 -0.54
C SER A 150 -0.80 1.11 0.02
N ASP A 151 -1.44 1.59 1.10
CA ASP A 151 -2.51 0.87 1.80
C ASP A 151 -3.85 0.94 1.07
N THR A 152 -3.96 1.77 0.02
CA THR A 152 -5.14 1.83 -0.86
C THR A 152 -5.48 0.49 -1.51
N LYS A 153 -4.51 -0.43 -1.60
CA LYS A 153 -4.73 -1.79 -2.10
C LYS A 153 -5.35 -2.73 -1.06
N VAL A 154 -5.41 -2.31 0.20
CA VAL A 154 -5.95 -3.11 1.29
C VAL A 154 -7.42 -2.75 1.52
N TRP A 155 -8.27 -3.78 1.55
CA TRP A 155 -9.73 -3.61 1.57
C TRP A 155 -10.23 -2.75 2.74
N TRP A 156 -9.62 -2.83 3.92
CA TRP A 156 -10.06 -2.08 5.10
C TRP A 156 -9.84 -0.56 4.92
N MET A 157 -8.77 -0.16 4.23
CA MET A 157 -8.47 1.25 3.96
C MET A 157 -9.46 1.83 2.95
N LEU A 158 -9.83 1.04 1.94
CA LEU A 158 -10.90 1.39 1.02
C LEU A 158 -12.24 1.53 1.75
N ALA A 159 -12.58 0.58 2.63
CA ALA A 159 -13.80 0.64 3.43
C ALA A 159 -13.88 1.92 4.27
N ILE A 160 -12.79 2.30 4.94
CA ILE A 160 -12.70 3.57 5.68
C ILE A 160 -12.91 4.77 4.74
N THR A 161 -12.25 4.78 3.59
CA THR A 161 -12.35 5.89 2.63
C THR A 161 -13.78 6.03 2.09
N PHE A 162 -14.42 4.92 1.72
CA PHE A 162 -15.81 4.89 1.27
C PHE A 162 -16.79 5.29 2.39
N ALA A 163 -16.56 4.86 3.63
CA ALA A 163 -17.37 5.28 4.77
C ALA A 163 -17.26 6.80 5.00
N CYS A 164 -16.06 7.38 4.89
CA CYS A 164 -15.86 8.82 4.99
C CYS A 164 -16.58 9.58 3.87
N LEU A 165 -16.47 9.08 2.63
CA LEU A 165 -17.18 9.63 1.48
C LEU A 165 -18.69 9.58 1.66
N ALA A 166 -19.24 8.44 2.07
CA ALA A 166 -20.66 8.29 2.33
C ALA A 166 -21.14 9.26 3.42
N ALA A 167 -20.40 9.40 4.53
CA ALA A 167 -20.74 10.32 5.60
C ALA A 167 -20.82 11.79 5.12
N VAL A 168 -19.85 12.25 4.33
CA VAL A 168 -19.84 13.60 3.77
C VAL A 168 -20.96 13.79 2.75
N LEU A 169 -21.18 12.83 1.85
CA LEU A 169 -22.26 12.91 0.85
C LEU A 169 -23.65 12.93 1.50
N ILE A 170 -23.87 12.13 2.55
CA ILE A 170 -25.12 12.16 3.32
C ILE A 170 -25.30 13.53 3.98
N ALA A 171 -24.28 14.05 4.67
CA ALA A 171 -24.36 15.34 5.32
C ALA A 171 -24.65 16.48 4.33
N VAL A 172 -23.92 16.51 3.20
CA VAL A 172 -24.12 17.49 2.12
C VAL A 172 -25.48 17.32 1.45
N GLY A 173 -25.92 16.09 1.19
CA GLY A 173 -27.24 15.78 0.63
C GLY A 173 -28.37 16.28 1.53
N VAL A 174 -28.28 16.04 2.85
CA VAL A 174 -29.23 16.61 3.83
C VAL A 174 -29.19 18.13 3.81
N ARG A 175 -28.00 18.74 3.69
CA ARG A 175 -27.88 20.20 3.61
C ARG A 175 -28.53 20.79 2.36
N ILE A 176 -28.35 20.14 1.21
CA ILE A 176 -29.00 20.56 -0.04
C ILE A 176 -30.52 20.36 0.06
N ALA A 177 -30.99 19.24 0.62
CA ALA A 177 -32.41 18.95 0.78
C ALA A 177 -33.13 19.92 1.75
N ARG A 178 -32.41 20.43 2.76
CA ARG A 178 -32.94 21.40 3.74
C ARG A 178 -32.63 22.85 3.40
N ALA A 179 -31.90 23.11 2.31
CA ALA A 179 -31.74 24.47 1.83
C ALA A 179 -33.12 25.00 1.40
N GLY A 180 -33.44 26.25 1.76
CA GLY A 180 -34.71 26.89 1.39
C GLY A 180 -34.82 27.12 -0.13
N PRO A 181 -35.61 28.10 -0.61
CA PRO A 181 -35.66 28.44 -2.03
C PRO A 181 -34.28 28.88 -2.52
N VAL A 182 -33.51 27.95 -3.11
CA VAL A 182 -32.25 28.22 -3.79
C VAL A 182 -32.56 28.27 -5.28
N PRO A 183 -32.00 29.23 -6.04
CA PRO A 183 -32.18 29.25 -7.50
C PRO A 183 -31.84 27.89 -8.12
N GLU A 184 -32.67 27.43 -9.07
CA GLU A 184 -32.51 26.11 -9.71
C GLU A 184 -31.11 25.93 -10.33
N GLY A 185 -30.53 27.04 -10.84
CA GLY A 185 -29.18 27.09 -11.39
C GLY A 185 -28.05 26.76 -10.39
N VAL A 186 -28.31 26.71 -9.09
CA VAL A 186 -27.32 26.34 -8.06
C VAL A 186 -27.58 24.93 -7.52
N ARG A 187 -28.85 24.51 -7.45
CA ARG A 187 -29.22 23.21 -6.87
C ARG A 187 -28.88 22.04 -7.80
N ALA A 188 -29.18 22.16 -9.09
CA ALA A 188 -28.88 21.12 -10.07
C ALA A 188 -27.38 20.78 -10.17
N PRO A 189 -26.44 21.76 -10.31
CA PRO A 189 -25.01 21.44 -10.35
C PRO A 189 -24.49 20.88 -9.02
N ALA A 190 -25.04 21.31 -7.88
CA ALA A 190 -24.63 20.76 -6.58
C ALA A 190 -25.01 19.27 -6.43
N ILE A 191 -26.21 18.89 -6.89
CA ILE A 191 -26.63 17.48 -6.91
C ILE A 191 -25.80 16.68 -7.91
N ALA A 192 -25.59 17.22 -9.12
CA ALA A 192 -24.77 16.58 -10.13
C ALA A 192 -23.34 16.33 -9.63
N LEU A 193 -22.74 17.30 -8.96
CA LEU A 193 -21.40 17.17 -8.36
C LEU A 193 -21.38 16.13 -7.23
N ALA A 194 -22.41 16.09 -6.38
CA ALA A 194 -22.53 15.09 -5.31
C ALA A 194 -22.63 13.66 -5.84
N ILE A 195 -23.23 13.46 -7.03
CA ILE A 195 -23.32 12.15 -7.69
C ILE A 195 -22.04 11.85 -8.50
N ALA A 196 -21.49 12.83 -9.21
CA ALA A 196 -20.31 12.65 -10.05
C ALA A 196 -19.04 12.37 -9.22
N THR A 197 -18.95 12.94 -8.02
CA THR A 197 -17.78 12.78 -7.14
C THR A 197 -17.51 11.31 -6.75
N PRO A 198 -18.46 10.54 -6.19
CA PRO A 198 -18.21 9.13 -5.86
C PRO A 198 -17.91 8.29 -7.10
N ILE A 199 -18.56 8.56 -8.23
CA ILE A 199 -18.30 7.85 -9.50
C ILE A 199 -16.89 8.14 -9.98
N GLY A 200 -16.49 9.41 -10.04
CA GLY A 200 -15.15 9.82 -10.43
C GLY A 200 -14.07 9.24 -9.52
N LEU A 201 -14.32 9.20 -8.20
CA LEU A 201 -13.39 8.59 -7.25
C LEU A 201 -13.30 7.07 -7.43
N ALA A 202 -14.41 6.38 -7.68
CA ALA A 202 -14.42 4.95 -7.97
C ALA A 202 -13.66 4.63 -9.27
N ILE A 203 -13.90 5.39 -10.34
CA ILE A 203 -13.17 5.24 -11.61
C ILE A 203 -11.67 5.50 -11.38
N PHE A 204 -11.31 6.59 -10.69
CA PHE A 204 -9.93 6.93 -10.38
C PHE A 204 -9.23 5.82 -9.59
N THR A 205 -9.87 5.31 -8.52
CA THR A 205 -9.29 4.25 -7.68
C THR A 205 -9.07 2.95 -8.45
N LEU A 206 -10.07 2.54 -9.24
CA LEU A 206 -10.03 1.32 -10.06
C LEU A 206 -9.04 1.43 -11.22
N ALA A 207 -8.96 2.56 -11.91
CA ALA A 207 -8.08 2.77 -13.06
C ALA A 207 -6.66 3.22 -12.66
N GLY A 208 -6.47 3.69 -11.43
CA GLY A 208 -5.21 4.28 -10.96
C GLY A 208 -4.57 3.47 -9.83
N PRO A 209 -4.78 3.84 -8.55
CA PRO A 209 -4.12 3.24 -7.38
C PRO A 209 -4.13 1.71 -7.29
N LEU A 210 -5.21 1.07 -7.74
CA LEU A 210 -5.35 -0.38 -7.67
C LEU A 210 -4.63 -1.12 -8.81
N GLN A 211 -4.29 -0.42 -9.89
CA GLN A 211 -3.66 -1.04 -11.05
C GLN A 211 -2.17 -1.39 -10.81
N PRO A 212 -1.68 -2.48 -11.42
CA PRO A 212 -0.24 -2.77 -11.46
C PRO A 212 0.56 -1.59 -12.04
N GLY A 213 1.77 -1.39 -11.53
CA GLY A 213 2.64 -0.29 -11.97
C GLY A 213 2.22 1.11 -11.52
N TRP A 214 1.16 1.26 -10.71
CA TRP A 214 0.72 2.57 -10.20
C TRP A 214 1.85 3.36 -9.54
N ALA A 215 2.74 2.70 -8.80
CA ALA A 215 3.84 3.39 -8.13
C ALA A 215 4.71 4.19 -9.12
N ARG A 216 5.01 3.63 -10.30
CA ARG A 216 5.75 4.34 -11.35
C ARG A 216 4.89 5.47 -11.95
N ARG A 217 3.64 5.20 -12.32
CA ARG A 217 2.73 6.20 -12.91
C ARG A 217 2.47 7.39 -11.97
N ALA A 218 2.42 7.12 -10.67
CA ALA A 218 2.24 8.13 -9.64
C ALA A 218 3.50 8.97 -9.38
N GLY A 219 4.63 8.66 -10.01
CA GLY A 219 5.87 9.42 -9.87
C GLY A 219 6.82 8.92 -8.77
N THR A 220 6.81 7.63 -8.44
CA THR A 220 7.85 7.06 -7.54
C THR A 220 9.18 6.94 -8.30
N PRO A 221 10.30 7.46 -7.75
CA PRO A 221 11.62 7.34 -8.36
C PRO A 221 12.00 5.89 -8.70
N PRO A 222 12.58 5.61 -9.89
CA PRO A 222 12.99 4.27 -10.28
C PRO A 222 13.99 3.62 -9.32
N THR A 223 14.84 4.43 -8.66
CA THR A 223 15.81 3.98 -7.65
C THR A 223 15.15 3.36 -6.42
N LEU A 224 13.97 3.83 -6.02
CA LEU A 224 13.21 3.25 -4.90
C LEU A 224 12.48 1.96 -5.30
N ILE A 225 12.05 1.86 -6.57
CA ILE A 225 11.41 0.65 -7.11
C ILE A 225 12.45 -0.48 -7.25
N THR A 226 13.59 -0.18 -7.88
CA THR A 226 14.69 -1.13 -8.10
C THR A 226 15.46 -1.44 -6.83
N GLY A 227 15.68 -0.45 -5.97
CA GLY A 227 16.33 -0.62 -4.66
C GLY A 227 15.51 -1.50 -3.70
N SER A 228 14.18 -1.45 -3.76
CA SER A 228 13.32 -2.38 -3.01
C SER A 228 13.49 -3.82 -3.50
N ALA A 229 13.58 -4.03 -4.83
CA ALA A 229 13.85 -5.34 -5.40
C ALA A 229 15.25 -5.86 -5.01
N ALA A 230 16.29 -5.02 -5.12
CA ALA A 230 17.67 -5.38 -4.76
C ALA A 230 17.85 -5.65 -3.25
N ARG A 231 17.17 -4.87 -2.38
CA ARG A 231 17.20 -5.08 -0.92
C ARG A 231 16.44 -6.34 -0.52
N ALA A 232 15.36 -6.69 -1.21
CA ALA A 232 14.70 -7.99 -1.08
C ALA A 232 15.61 -9.16 -1.52
N SER A 233 16.48 -8.95 -2.52
CA SER A 233 17.53 -9.92 -2.90
C SER A 233 18.68 -9.98 -1.89
N ALA A 234 19.09 -8.84 -1.30
CA ALA A 234 20.24 -8.72 -0.39
C ALA A 234 19.96 -9.14 1.06
N ALA A 235 18.69 -9.14 1.50
CA ALA A 235 18.29 -9.68 2.82
C ALA A 235 18.39 -11.21 2.92
N THR A 236 18.92 -11.88 1.87
CA THR A 236 19.34 -13.28 1.90
C THR A 236 20.70 -13.37 2.63
N PRO A 237 20.82 -13.99 3.82
CA PRO A 237 22.12 -14.20 4.44
C PRO A 237 22.94 -15.12 3.53
N ALA A 238 24.03 -14.60 2.97
CA ALA A 238 25.04 -15.44 2.35
C ALA A 238 25.81 -16.15 3.46
N SER A 239 25.34 -17.33 3.88
CA SER A 239 26.15 -18.24 4.69
C SER A 239 27.26 -18.81 3.82
N ALA A 240 28.42 -18.16 3.84
CA ALA A 240 29.66 -18.76 3.35
C ALA A 240 30.11 -19.84 4.36
N PRO A 241 30.33 -21.10 3.96
CA PRO A 241 31.05 -22.04 4.82
C PRO A 241 32.55 -21.75 4.72
N ALA A 242 33.18 -21.54 5.87
CA ALA A 242 34.61 -21.71 6.03
C ALA A 242 34.94 -23.22 6.14
N GLY A 243 36.01 -23.65 5.45
CA GLY A 243 36.67 -24.93 5.68
C GLY A 243 36.50 -25.97 4.56
N GLY A 244 37.60 -26.34 3.91
CA GLY A 244 37.68 -27.51 3.03
C GLY A 244 38.70 -27.36 1.89
N THR A 245 39.98 -27.58 2.19
CA THR A 245 41.10 -27.78 1.24
C THR A 245 40.83 -28.93 0.24
N ALA A 246 40.88 -28.64 -1.07
CA ALA A 246 41.28 -29.56 -2.14
C ALA A 246 41.47 -28.79 -3.48
N PRO A 247 42.29 -29.30 -4.43
CA PRO A 247 43.08 -28.46 -5.33
C PRO A 247 42.33 -27.94 -6.57
N ALA A 248 42.85 -26.83 -7.06
CA ALA A 248 42.43 -26.15 -8.27
C ALA A 248 42.72 -26.98 -9.53
N THR A 249 41.66 -27.38 -10.22
CA THR A 249 41.67 -27.56 -11.66
C THR A 249 40.51 -26.76 -12.22
N SER A 250 40.84 -25.63 -12.84
CA SER A 250 39.93 -24.86 -13.68
C SER A 250 39.45 -25.72 -14.84
N PRO A 251 38.16 -25.62 -15.21
CA PRO A 251 37.80 -25.55 -16.60
C PRO A 251 37.21 -24.17 -16.93
N ALA A 252 37.50 -23.73 -18.15
CA ALA A 252 37.05 -22.50 -18.78
C ALA A 252 35.53 -22.27 -18.69
N PRO A 253 35.05 -21.01 -18.85
CA PRO A 253 33.62 -20.72 -18.83
C PRO A 253 32.95 -21.32 -20.08
N ALA A 254 32.18 -22.38 -19.90
CA ALA A 254 31.24 -22.84 -20.91
C ALA A 254 30.05 -21.86 -20.96
N THR A 255 30.01 -21.04 -21.99
CA THR A 255 28.81 -20.35 -22.46
C THR A 255 27.79 -21.40 -22.90
N SER A 256 26.85 -21.77 -22.04
CA SER A 256 25.70 -22.59 -22.39
C SER A 256 24.47 -21.70 -22.65
N THR A 257 24.30 -21.34 -23.91
CA THR A 257 23.07 -20.74 -24.48
C THR A 257 21.97 -21.78 -24.68
N GLY A 258 21.69 -22.62 -23.68
CA GLY A 258 20.59 -23.59 -23.74
C GLY A 258 19.32 -22.96 -23.21
N THR A 259 18.24 -22.87 -23.99
CA THR A 259 16.93 -22.46 -23.49
C THR A 259 16.27 -23.61 -22.71
N LEU A 260 15.78 -23.34 -21.50
CA LEU A 260 15.10 -24.34 -20.68
C LEU A 260 13.72 -24.64 -21.29
N LYS A 261 13.53 -25.84 -21.83
CA LYS A 261 12.28 -26.26 -22.48
C LYS A 261 11.39 -27.02 -21.49
N ALA A 262 10.12 -26.62 -21.38
CA ALA A 262 9.10 -27.36 -20.65
C ALA A 262 8.47 -28.47 -21.55
N PRO A 263 8.01 -29.60 -21.00
CA PRO A 263 7.99 -29.92 -19.57
C PRO A 263 9.36 -30.40 -19.05
N PHE A 264 9.61 -30.18 -17.75
CA PHE A 264 10.79 -30.72 -17.08
C PHE A 264 10.46 -31.17 -15.65
N SER A 265 11.28 -32.05 -15.11
CA SER A 265 11.22 -32.47 -13.70
C SER A 265 12.57 -32.28 -13.03
N ALA A 266 12.59 -31.77 -11.81
CA ALA A 266 13.78 -31.51 -11.03
C ALA A 266 13.62 -31.97 -9.58
N ARG A 267 14.74 -32.28 -8.92
CA ARG A 267 14.79 -32.52 -7.48
C ARG A 267 14.96 -31.19 -6.76
N LEU A 268 14.29 -31.07 -5.62
CA LEU A 268 14.36 -29.91 -4.74
C LEU A 268 15.19 -30.26 -3.50
N SER A 269 16.08 -29.35 -3.12
CA SER A 269 16.80 -29.42 -1.83
C SER A 269 17.02 -28.01 -1.28
N GLY A 270 16.85 -27.82 0.01
CA GLY A 270 16.93 -26.48 0.59
C GLY A 270 16.53 -26.41 2.05
N ARG A 271 16.08 -25.22 2.45
CA ARG A 271 15.62 -24.95 3.81
C ARG A 271 14.34 -24.14 3.85
N VAL A 272 13.59 -24.34 4.91
CA VAL A 272 12.44 -23.50 5.29
C VAL A 272 12.83 -22.64 6.50
N THR A 273 12.45 -21.38 6.46
CA THR A 273 12.56 -20.46 7.59
C THR A 273 11.20 -19.86 7.86
N GLN A 274 10.75 -19.95 9.11
CA GLN A 274 9.50 -19.35 9.55
C GLN A 274 9.80 -18.18 10.48
N LYS A 275 9.14 -17.06 10.23
CA LYS A 275 9.21 -15.87 11.08
C LYS A 275 7.79 -15.48 11.49
N SER A 276 7.55 -15.44 12.79
CA SER A 276 6.29 -14.93 13.34
C SER A 276 6.29 -13.40 13.28
N GLU A 277 5.19 -12.82 12.79
CA GLU A 277 4.96 -11.37 12.75
C GLU A 277 3.66 -11.02 13.50
N PRO A 278 3.49 -9.80 14.02
CA PRO A 278 2.24 -9.39 14.66
C PRO A 278 1.08 -9.48 13.66
N GLY A 279 0.20 -10.49 13.84
CA GLY A 279 -0.92 -10.77 12.94
C GLY A 279 -0.75 -11.96 11.99
N GLY A 280 0.36 -12.70 12.05
CA GLY A 280 0.56 -13.90 11.23
C GLY A 280 1.96 -14.52 11.29
N ALA A 281 2.27 -15.36 10.32
CA ALA A 281 3.60 -15.92 10.11
C ALA A 281 3.97 -15.84 8.63
N ILE A 282 5.26 -15.60 8.38
CA ILE A 282 5.86 -15.67 7.06
C ILE A 282 6.70 -16.95 7.02
N VAL A 283 6.46 -17.77 6.00
CA VAL A 283 7.22 -18.98 5.70
C VAL A 283 7.97 -18.74 4.39
N ASP A 284 9.29 -18.81 4.45
CA ASP A 284 10.19 -18.64 3.31
C ASP A 284 10.89 -19.98 3.04
N LEU A 285 10.73 -20.52 1.83
CA LEU A 285 11.44 -21.70 1.34
C LEU A 285 12.48 -21.24 0.31
N ALA A 286 13.73 -21.62 0.56
CA ALA A 286 14.84 -21.39 -0.34
C ALA A 286 15.32 -22.75 -0.87
N LEU A 287 14.95 -23.07 -2.10
CA LEU A 287 15.16 -24.39 -2.71
C LEU A 287 16.12 -24.28 -3.91
N ARG A 288 16.92 -25.33 -4.11
CA ARG A 288 17.77 -25.55 -5.27
C ARG A 288 17.18 -26.65 -6.12
N LEU A 289 17.19 -26.45 -7.43
CA LEU A 289 16.82 -27.45 -8.42
C LEU A 289 18.07 -28.19 -8.88
N SER A 290 17.98 -29.51 -8.99
CA SER A 290 18.99 -30.36 -9.61
C SER A 290 18.36 -31.48 -10.44
N GLY A 291 19.11 -32.07 -11.38
CA GLY A 291 18.61 -33.10 -12.28
C GLY A 291 18.11 -32.49 -13.59
N GLY A 292 16.81 -32.65 -13.91
CA GLY A 292 16.26 -32.18 -15.19
C GLY A 292 16.15 -30.67 -15.33
N ALA A 293 16.39 -29.90 -14.27
CA ALA A 293 16.68 -28.47 -14.33
C ALA A 293 17.65 -28.09 -13.21
N HIS A 294 18.52 -27.12 -13.47
CA HIS A 294 19.48 -26.60 -12.50
C HIS A 294 19.19 -25.13 -12.21
N GLY A 295 18.92 -24.80 -10.95
CA GLY A 295 18.43 -23.48 -10.60
C GLY A 295 18.07 -23.30 -9.13
N ARG A 296 17.27 -22.29 -8.86
CA ARG A 296 16.72 -21.94 -7.56
C ARG A 296 15.22 -21.68 -7.68
N LEU A 297 14.48 -22.15 -6.70
CA LEU A 297 13.06 -21.87 -6.50
C LEU A 297 12.93 -21.22 -5.12
N ARG A 298 12.36 -20.03 -5.08
CA ARG A 298 12.00 -19.37 -3.83
C ARG A 298 10.49 -19.35 -3.70
N VAL A 299 9.98 -19.75 -2.56
CA VAL A 299 8.55 -19.71 -2.25
C VAL A 299 8.36 -18.98 -0.94
N ARG A 300 7.65 -17.86 -0.96
CA ARG A 300 7.31 -17.08 0.23
C ARG A 300 5.82 -17.11 0.44
N MET A 301 5.39 -17.47 1.64
CA MET A 301 3.98 -17.55 2.02
C MET A 301 3.76 -16.72 3.27
N GLY A 302 2.72 -15.90 3.28
CA GLY A 302 2.23 -15.19 4.46
C GLY A 302 0.86 -15.72 4.84
N GLY A 303 0.57 -15.81 6.14
CA GLY A 303 -0.71 -16.32 6.60
C GLY A 303 -0.84 -16.45 8.11
N THR A 304 -1.93 -17.03 8.58
CA THR A 304 -2.11 -17.34 10.01
C THR A 304 -1.69 -18.78 10.30
N PRO A 305 -0.84 -19.04 11.31
CA PRO A 305 -0.43 -20.40 11.64
C PRO A 305 -1.60 -21.24 12.14
N LEU A 306 -1.62 -22.53 11.81
CA LEU A 306 -2.63 -23.48 12.27
C LEU A 306 -2.13 -24.25 13.51
N ASN A 307 -3.04 -24.48 14.47
CA ASN A 307 -2.78 -25.36 15.63
C ASN A 307 -2.67 -26.81 15.14
N GLY A 308 -1.45 -27.29 14.92
CA GLY A 308 -1.16 -28.59 14.29
C GLY A 308 -0.05 -28.56 13.24
N GLY A 309 0.50 -27.37 12.94
CA GLY A 309 1.51 -27.17 11.90
C GLY A 309 0.87 -26.74 10.57
N GLY A 310 1.56 -25.88 9.83
CA GLY A 310 1.05 -25.30 8.58
C GLY A 310 0.53 -23.86 8.72
N LEU A 311 0.08 -23.31 7.59
CA LEU A 311 -0.24 -21.89 7.43
C LEU A 311 -1.52 -21.72 6.60
N THR A 312 -2.53 -21.03 7.14
CA THR A 312 -3.65 -20.53 6.32
C THR A 312 -3.14 -19.35 5.50
N MET A 313 -2.86 -19.61 4.23
CA MET A 313 -2.20 -18.67 3.33
C MET A 313 -3.11 -17.46 3.03
N THR A 314 -2.63 -16.26 3.35
CA THR A 314 -3.23 -14.98 2.95
C THR A 314 -2.57 -14.38 1.71
N GLY A 315 -1.36 -14.84 1.37
CA GLY A 315 -0.65 -14.45 0.15
C GLY A 315 0.59 -15.30 -0.10
N SER A 316 1.02 -15.37 -1.36
CA SER A 316 2.25 -16.06 -1.74
C SER A 316 2.99 -15.36 -2.86
N GLN A 317 4.29 -15.65 -2.95
CA GLN A 317 5.18 -15.29 -4.04
C GLN A 317 6.06 -16.49 -4.38
N VAL A 318 6.21 -16.78 -5.68
CA VAL A 318 7.05 -17.87 -6.20
C VAL A 318 7.99 -17.29 -7.24
N ASP A 319 9.29 -17.46 -7.02
CA ASP A 319 10.34 -17.00 -7.94
C ASP A 319 11.15 -18.20 -8.43
N LEU A 320 11.16 -18.43 -9.74
CA LEU A 320 11.92 -19.50 -10.38
C LEU A 320 13.05 -18.91 -11.22
N ALA A 321 14.28 -19.27 -10.87
CA ALA A 321 15.48 -18.93 -11.63
C ALA A 321 16.20 -20.22 -12.01
N ALA A 322 16.27 -20.55 -13.29
CA ALA A 322 16.90 -21.78 -13.75
C ALA A 322 17.82 -21.51 -14.94
N THR A 323 18.84 -22.35 -15.07
CA THR A 323 19.79 -22.32 -16.17
C THR A 323 19.01 -22.51 -17.47
N GLY A 324 19.13 -21.54 -18.37
CA GLY A 324 18.40 -21.50 -19.63
C GLY A 324 17.09 -20.72 -19.63
N LEU A 325 16.70 -20.11 -18.51
CA LEU A 325 15.73 -19.03 -18.50
C LEU A 325 16.44 -17.69 -18.72
N SER A 326 15.87 -16.82 -19.54
CA SER A 326 16.41 -15.48 -19.84
C SER A 326 16.21 -14.49 -18.69
N SER A 327 15.22 -14.74 -17.84
CA SER A 327 14.93 -13.95 -16.63
C SER A 327 14.35 -14.85 -15.54
N VAL A 328 14.32 -14.34 -14.30
CA VAL A 328 13.52 -14.95 -13.23
C VAL A 328 12.05 -14.94 -13.65
N MET A 329 11.35 -16.04 -13.39
CA MET A 329 9.90 -16.11 -13.55
C MET A 329 9.26 -15.91 -12.19
N GLU A 330 8.23 -15.07 -12.13
CA GLU A 330 7.57 -14.66 -10.88
C GLU A 330 6.10 -15.08 -10.90
N GLY A 331 5.54 -15.40 -9.74
CA GLY A 331 4.19 -15.90 -9.68
C GLY A 331 3.68 -16.23 -8.29
N GLN A 332 2.63 -17.05 -8.23
CA GLN A 332 1.89 -17.34 -7.00
C GLN A 332 1.52 -18.81 -6.87
N ILE A 333 1.31 -19.25 -5.63
CA ILE A 333 0.79 -20.58 -5.31
C ILE A 333 -0.72 -20.57 -5.56
N LEU A 334 -1.18 -21.53 -6.37
CA LEU A 334 -2.58 -21.76 -6.71
C LEU A 334 -3.27 -22.69 -5.72
N SER A 335 -2.55 -23.70 -5.21
CA SER A 335 -3.07 -24.63 -4.21
C SER A 335 -1.96 -25.20 -3.31
N LEU A 336 -2.35 -25.50 -2.06
CA LEU A 336 -1.53 -26.19 -1.06
C LEU A 336 -2.35 -27.32 -0.47
N ASN A 337 -1.84 -28.55 -0.53
CA ASN A 337 -2.46 -29.71 0.09
C ASN A 337 -1.38 -30.54 0.78
N GLY A 338 -1.18 -30.30 2.08
CA GLY A 338 -0.13 -30.94 2.87
C GLY A 338 1.26 -30.64 2.32
N GLN A 339 1.94 -31.67 1.84
CA GLN A 339 3.29 -31.61 1.26
C GLN A 339 3.31 -31.21 -0.22
N GLN A 340 2.14 -31.10 -0.86
CA GLN A 340 2.02 -30.79 -2.29
C GLN A 340 1.62 -29.33 -2.51
N PHE A 341 2.21 -28.70 -3.52
CA PHE A 341 1.84 -27.37 -3.96
C PHE A 341 1.72 -27.28 -5.49
N ALA A 342 0.80 -26.44 -5.96
CA ALA A 342 0.74 -26.00 -7.34
C ALA A 342 0.97 -24.48 -7.41
N ALA A 343 1.77 -24.02 -8.36
CA ALA A 343 2.03 -22.61 -8.57
C ALA A 343 2.02 -22.27 -10.06
N ARG A 344 1.79 -21.00 -10.39
CA ARG A 344 1.96 -20.47 -11.74
C ARG A 344 2.98 -19.35 -11.71
N VAL A 345 3.94 -19.38 -12.62
CA VAL A 345 4.98 -18.36 -12.76
C VAL A 345 5.03 -17.84 -14.19
N THR A 346 5.31 -16.55 -14.34
CA THR A 346 5.36 -15.82 -15.61
C THR A 346 6.72 -15.14 -15.75
N GLY A 347 7.34 -15.30 -16.92
CA GLY A 347 8.62 -14.66 -17.27
C GLY A 347 8.44 -13.27 -17.87
N ALA A 348 9.52 -12.50 -17.97
CA ALA A 348 9.50 -11.14 -18.53
C ALA A 348 9.07 -11.11 -20.02
N SER A 349 9.24 -12.22 -20.74
CA SER A 349 8.80 -12.39 -22.13
C SER A 349 7.34 -12.83 -22.27
N GLY A 350 6.59 -12.94 -21.16
CA GLY A 350 5.20 -13.40 -21.15
C GLY A 350 5.02 -14.92 -21.22
N SER A 351 6.11 -15.70 -21.15
CA SER A 351 6.03 -17.17 -21.03
C SER A 351 5.49 -17.56 -19.66
N GLU A 352 4.61 -18.56 -19.61
CA GLU A 352 4.01 -19.05 -18.37
C GLU A 352 4.31 -20.52 -18.14
N LEU A 353 4.63 -20.88 -16.89
CA LEU A 353 4.81 -22.25 -16.45
C LEU A 353 3.85 -22.56 -15.28
N ASN A 354 3.18 -23.70 -15.38
CA ASN A 354 2.55 -24.34 -14.23
C ASN A 354 3.59 -25.22 -13.55
N LEU A 355 3.75 -25.03 -12.24
CA LEU A 355 4.64 -25.79 -11.39
C LEU A 355 3.81 -26.67 -10.47
N ARG A 356 4.17 -27.94 -10.34
CA ARG A 356 3.65 -28.86 -9.33
C ARG A 356 4.82 -29.47 -8.58
N GLY A 357 4.86 -29.27 -7.27
CA GLY A 357 5.93 -29.78 -6.43
C GLY A 357 5.42 -30.53 -5.22
N GLU A 358 6.23 -31.46 -4.76
CA GLU A 358 6.04 -32.20 -3.51
C GLU A 358 7.26 -31.97 -2.63
N LEU A 359 7.03 -31.62 -1.36
CA LEU A 359 8.05 -31.18 -0.41
C LEU A 359 8.00 -32.02 0.86
N HIS A 360 9.13 -32.59 1.24
CA HIS A 360 9.34 -33.17 2.54
C HIS A 360 10.11 -32.20 3.43
N ILE A 361 9.52 -31.80 4.55
CA ILE A 361 10.09 -30.82 5.48
C ILE A 361 10.48 -31.53 6.77
N ASP A 362 11.76 -31.48 7.10
CA ASP A 362 12.27 -31.87 8.40
C ASP A 362 12.11 -30.70 9.38
N ASN A 363 11.13 -30.82 10.27
CA ASN A 363 10.80 -29.78 11.26
C ASN A 363 11.87 -29.62 12.37
N GLN A 364 12.80 -30.56 12.53
CA GLN A 364 13.88 -30.44 13.52
C GLN A 364 15.06 -29.62 12.97
N THR A 365 15.39 -29.79 11.70
CA THR A 365 16.55 -29.13 11.05
C THR A 365 16.17 -27.97 10.14
N GLY A 366 14.88 -27.82 9.82
CA GLY A 366 14.37 -26.91 8.79
C GLY A 366 14.78 -27.32 7.38
N GLY A 367 15.30 -28.54 7.19
CA GLY A 367 15.68 -29.08 5.89
C GLY A 367 14.47 -29.35 5.02
N VAL A 368 14.57 -29.07 3.73
CA VAL A 368 13.52 -29.35 2.74
C VAL A 368 14.09 -30.16 1.59
N THR A 369 13.46 -31.27 1.27
CA THR A 369 13.73 -32.05 0.05
C THR A 369 12.44 -32.22 -0.75
N GLY A 370 12.52 -32.62 -2.01
CA GLY A 370 11.30 -32.79 -2.80
C GLY A 370 11.51 -32.98 -4.29
N THR A 371 10.41 -32.88 -5.02
CA THR A 371 10.40 -32.90 -6.49
C THR A 371 9.59 -31.74 -7.03
N LEU A 372 9.93 -31.29 -8.24
CA LEU A 372 9.23 -30.26 -8.99
C LEU A 372 9.00 -30.76 -10.40
N SER A 373 7.80 -30.59 -10.91
CA SER A 373 7.44 -30.74 -12.32
C SER A 373 6.95 -29.41 -12.85
N ALA A 374 7.35 -29.06 -14.07
CA ALA A 374 6.93 -27.85 -14.74
C ALA A 374 6.34 -28.18 -16.10
N SER A 375 5.24 -27.52 -16.48
CA SER A 375 4.60 -27.61 -17.79
C SER A 375 4.27 -26.22 -18.33
N SER A 376 4.29 -26.05 -19.66
CA SER A 376 3.92 -24.78 -20.30
C SER A 376 2.42 -24.54 -20.21
N VAL A 377 2.01 -23.30 -19.94
CA VAL A 377 0.60 -22.90 -20.04
C VAL A 377 0.28 -22.70 -21.53
N GLY A 378 -0.07 -23.79 -22.21
CA GLY A 378 -0.37 -23.80 -23.65
C GLY A 378 0.08 -25.03 -24.44
N GLY A 379 0.49 -26.12 -23.79
CA GLY A 379 0.81 -27.39 -24.46
C GLY A 379 0.20 -28.59 -23.72
N GLY A 380 -0.78 -29.22 -24.37
CA GLY A 380 -1.65 -30.31 -23.91
C GLY A 380 -3.09 -29.90 -24.22
N GLU A 381 -3.66 -30.25 -25.38
CA GLU A 381 -4.23 -31.59 -25.67
C GLU A 381 -4.99 -32.19 -24.50
#